data_AF-A0A971BJL0-F1
#
_entry.id   AF-A0A971BJL0-F1
#
_cell.length_a   1.000
_cell.length_b   1.000
_cell.length_c   1.000
_cell.angle_alpha   90.00
_cell.angle_beta   90.00
_cell.angle_gamma   90.00
#
_symmetry.space_group_name_H-M   'P 1'
#
loop_
_entity.id
_entity.type
_entity.pdbx_description
1 polymer ?
#
loop_
_entity_poly.entity_id
_entity_poly.type
_entity_poly.pdbx_seq_one_letter_code
_entity_poly.pdbx_strand_id
1 'polypeptide(L)'
;MKYISSKEYAAKYNWNPVYVRMLLADGAIPGVIRTGRTLLIPENTPAPEWLDGTKHEYETGCYTALSTWADANNFSRSRLKDLYNAGKLPSIIEVGGRLFVPDDLLSREEAEILKIRTFNKRPFSKSFLTILLRYPPQKLPKDISETVKYLLGKLDPVE
;
A
#
# COMPACT_ATOMS: atom_id res chain seq x y z
N MET A 1 -7.49 16.42 2.13
CA MET A 1 -7.79 16.94 0.78
C MET A 1 -8.18 15.77 -0.11
N LYS A 2 -9.15 15.95 -1.01
CA LYS A 2 -9.62 14.90 -1.92
C LYS A 2 -9.00 15.10 -3.31
N TYR A 3 -8.58 13.99 -3.90
CA TYR A 3 -7.98 13.96 -5.24
C TYR A 3 -8.88 13.18 -6.18
N ILE A 4 -8.81 13.53 -7.45
CA ILE A 4 -9.63 12.96 -8.53
C ILE A 4 -8.73 12.52 -9.69
N SER A 5 -9.24 11.55 -10.44
CA SER A 5 -8.54 11.03 -11.62
C SER A 5 -8.73 11.98 -12.81
N SER A 6 -7.88 11.87 -13.84
CA SER A 6 -8.05 12.64 -15.08
C SER A 6 -9.41 12.40 -15.75
N LYS A 7 -9.99 11.20 -15.60
CA LYS A 7 -11.33 10.87 -16.11
C LYS A 7 -12.42 11.59 -15.32
N GLU A 8 -12.31 11.63 -14.00
CA GLU A 8 -13.26 12.35 -13.15
C GLU A 8 -13.16 13.87 -13.35
N TYR A 9 -11.94 14.38 -13.50
CA TYR A 9 -11.69 15.79 -13.84
C TYR A 9 -12.32 16.17 -15.18
N ALA A 10 -12.17 15.31 -16.19
CA ALA A 10 -12.83 15.49 -17.48
C ALA A 10 -14.36 15.51 -17.35
N ALA A 11 -14.93 14.61 -16.54
CA ALA A 11 -16.37 14.59 -16.28
C ALA A 11 -16.85 15.86 -15.56
N LYS A 12 -16.08 16.38 -14.60
CA LYS A 12 -16.40 17.60 -13.84
C LYS A 12 -16.60 18.82 -14.74
N TYR A 13 -15.78 18.97 -15.78
CA TYR A 13 -15.84 20.11 -16.71
C TYR A 13 -16.47 19.76 -18.08
N ASN A 14 -17.04 18.56 -18.21
CA ASN A 14 -17.61 18.03 -19.46
C ASN A 14 -16.63 18.10 -20.65
N TRP A 15 -15.37 17.77 -20.39
CA TRP A 15 -14.29 17.78 -21.38
C TRP A 15 -13.96 16.38 -21.88
N ASN A 16 -13.28 16.33 -23.04
CA ASN A 16 -12.74 15.07 -23.55
C ASN A 16 -11.58 14.61 -22.64
N PRO A 17 -11.56 13.35 -22.15
CA PRO A 17 -10.44 12.81 -21.36
C PRO A 17 -9.08 12.86 -22.07
N VAL A 18 -9.05 12.92 -23.41
CA VAL A 18 -7.83 13.12 -24.20
C VAL A 18 -7.33 14.56 -24.04
N TYR A 19 -8.23 15.54 -24.06
CA TYR A 19 -7.90 16.96 -23.86
C TYR A 19 -7.32 17.20 -22.46
N VAL A 20 -7.91 16.61 -21.41
CA VAL A 20 -7.36 16.68 -20.05
C VAL A 20 -5.95 16.08 -19.96
N ARG A 21 -5.69 14.97 -20.68
CA ARG A 21 -4.34 14.38 -20.74
C ARG A 21 -3.33 15.29 -21.42
N MET A 22 -3.76 16.01 -22.46
CA MET A 22 -2.94 17.02 -23.12
C MET A 22 -2.61 18.17 -22.15
N LEU A 23 -3.63 18.75 -21.49
CA LEU A 23 -3.45 19.81 -20.48
C LEU A 23 -2.53 19.38 -19.33
N LEU A 24 -2.66 18.14 -18.88
CA LEU A 24 -1.74 17.58 -17.91
C LEU A 24 -0.34 17.59 -18.48
N ALA A 25 -0.09 16.97 -19.64
CA ALA A 25 1.23 16.89 -20.26
C ALA A 25 1.88 18.27 -20.50
N ASP A 26 1.07 19.28 -20.80
CA ASP A 26 1.52 20.66 -21.00
C ASP A 26 1.84 21.39 -19.67
N GLY A 27 1.43 20.82 -18.53
CA GLY A 27 1.60 21.40 -17.20
C GLY A 27 0.59 22.51 -16.88
N ALA A 28 -0.53 22.59 -17.59
CA ALA A 28 -1.50 23.67 -17.43
C ALA A 28 -2.35 23.56 -16.15
N ILE A 29 -2.39 22.38 -15.52
CA ILE A 29 -3.23 22.13 -14.34
C ILE A 29 -2.37 22.28 -13.07
N PRO A 30 -2.68 23.22 -12.16
CA PRO A 30 -1.89 23.45 -10.96
C PRO A 30 -2.14 22.39 -9.87
N GLY A 31 -1.13 22.18 -9.03
CA GLY A 31 -1.21 21.31 -7.84
C GLY A 31 -1.30 19.81 -8.15
N VAL A 32 -0.94 19.41 -9.37
CA VAL A 32 -0.97 18.00 -9.77
C VAL A 32 0.21 17.27 -9.14
N ILE A 33 -0.09 16.16 -8.47
CA ILE A 33 0.93 15.29 -7.87
C ILE A 33 1.19 14.12 -8.81
N ARG A 34 2.46 13.85 -9.09
CA ARG A 34 2.88 12.71 -9.91
C ARG A 34 3.30 11.53 -9.04
N THR A 35 2.54 10.44 -9.13
CA THR A 35 2.84 9.16 -8.47
C THR A 35 3.11 8.09 -9.52
N GLY A 36 4.39 7.92 -9.86
CA GLY A 36 4.86 6.98 -10.88
C GLY A 36 4.26 7.28 -12.26
N ARG A 37 3.30 6.46 -12.69
CA ARG A 37 2.57 6.60 -13.97
C ARG A 37 1.21 7.28 -13.83
N THR A 38 0.76 7.57 -12.61
CA THR A 38 -0.55 8.18 -12.35
C THR A 38 -0.37 9.63 -11.89
N LEU A 39 -1.26 10.50 -12.33
CA LEU A 39 -1.33 11.90 -11.91
C LEU A 39 -2.57 12.07 -11.03
N LEU A 40 -2.38 12.66 -9.86
CA LEU A 40 -3.43 12.95 -8.88
C LEU A 40 -3.76 14.43 -8.99
N ILE A 41 -5.01 14.74 -9.31
CA ILE A 41 -5.47 16.12 -9.48
C ILE A 41 -6.29 16.48 -8.23
N PRO A 42 -6.00 17.59 -7.54
CA PRO A 42 -6.84 18.05 -6.45
C PRO A 42 -8.28 18.31 -6.92
N GLU A 43 -9.29 17.90 -6.14
CA GLU A 43 -10.70 18.08 -6.53
C GLU A 43 -11.07 19.56 -6.75
N ASN A 44 -10.43 20.44 -5.99
CA ASN A 44 -10.69 21.88 -6.02
C ASN A 44 -9.89 22.63 -7.09
N THR A 45 -9.13 21.94 -7.95
CA THR A 45 -8.35 22.60 -8.99
C THR A 45 -9.27 23.28 -10.01
N PRO A 46 -9.11 24.60 -10.26
CA PRO A 46 -9.88 25.32 -11.27
C PRO A 46 -9.52 24.86 -12.68
N ALA A 47 -10.46 25.05 -13.61
CA ALA A 47 -10.19 24.87 -15.02
C ALA A 47 -9.09 25.88 -15.46
N PRO A 48 -8.08 25.46 -16.22
CA PRO A 48 -7.12 26.40 -16.82
C PRO A 48 -7.83 27.36 -17.77
N GLU A 49 -7.43 28.63 -17.77
CA GLU A 49 -7.93 29.59 -18.73
C GLU A 49 -7.36 29.30 -20.13
N TRP A 50 -8.14 29.57 -21.18
CA TRP A 50 -7.79 29.19 -22.57
C TRP A 50 -6.46 29.78 -23.06
N LEU A 51 -5.98 30.86 -22.43
CA LEU A 51 -4.79 31.61 -22.84
C LEU A 51 -3.66 31.60 -21.79
N ASP A 52 -3.85 30.89 -20.68
CA ASP A 52 -2.81 30.79 -19.66
C ASP A 52 -1.72 29.83 -20.14
N GLY A 53 -0.64 30.41 -20.65
CA GLY A 53 0.59 29.68 -21.01
C GLY A 53 1.44 29.29 -19.80
N THR A 54 0.92 29.46 -18.58
CA THR A 54 1.63 29.15 -17.34
C THR A 54 1.76 27.64 -17.18
N LYS A 55 3.01 27.18 -17.06
CA LYS A 55 3.33 25.78 -16.82
C LYS A 55 3.61 25.59 -15.33
N HIS A 56 2.87 24.70 -14.71
CA HIS A 56 3.05 24.28 -13.33
C HIS A 56 3.87 22.98 -13.31
N GLU A 57 4.89 22.95 -12.47
CA GLU A 57 5.63 21.73 -12.19
C GLU A 57 4.79 20.79 -11.32
N TYR A 58 4.97 19.48 -11.52
CA TYR A 58 4.32 18.50 -10.67
C TYR A 58 5.07 18.29 -9.38
N GLU A 59 4.35 18.24 -8.28
CA GLU A 59 4.88 17.75 -7.03
C GLU A 59 5.16 16.25 -7.15
N THR A 60 6.34 15.80 -6.71
CA THR A 60 6.73 14.39 -6.71
C THR A 60 6.95 13.91 -5.28
N GLY A 61 6.63 12.65 -5.00
CA GLY A 61 6.96 12.01 -3.72
C GLY A 61 6.06 12.35 -2.53
N CYS A 62 4.81 12.76 -2.76
CA CYS A 62 3.83 12.91 -1.67
C CYS A 62 3.01 11.64 -1.44
N TYR A 63 2.78 10.86 -2.51
CA TYR A 63 1.97 9.65 -2.49
C TYR A 63 2.64 8.54 -3.28
N THR A 64 2.54 7.32 -2.75
CA THR A 64 2.98 6.08 -3.39
C THR A 64 1.78 5.17 -3.67
N ALA A 65 1.79 4.46 -4.79
CA ALA A 65 0.75 3.47 -5.08
C ALA A 65 0.76 2.34 -4.04
N LEU A 66 -0.42 1.92 -3.57
CA LEU A 66 -0.54 0.91 -2.51
C LEU A 66 0.18 -0.40 -2.86
N SER A 67 0.17 -0.81 -4.13
CA SER A 67 0.92 -2.00 -4.57
C SER A 67 2.43 -1.84 -4.38
N THR A 68 2.98 -0.70 -4.80
CA THR A 68 4.42 -0.41 -4.71
C THR A 68 4.84 -0.30 -3.25
N TRP A 69 4.03 0.36 -2.43
CA TRP A 69 4.25 0.46 -0.99
C TRP A 69 4.18 -0.92 -0.31
N ALA A 70 3.20 -1.75 -0.67
CA ALA A 70 3.04 -3.09 -0.12
C ALA A 70 4.25 -3.98 -0.44
N ASP A 71 4.76 -3.90 -1.67
CA ASP A 71 5.92 -4.67 -2.10
C ASP A 71 7.19 -4.21 -1.36
N ALA A 72 7.39 -2.89 -1.21
CA ALA A 72 8.52 -2.33 -0.48
C ALA A 72 8.54 -2.74 1.01
N ASN A 73 7.35 -2.92 1.61
CA ASN A 73 7.20 -3.25 3.03
C ASN A 73 6.87 -4.73 3.29
N ASN A 74 6.89 -5.59 2.28
CA ASN A 74 6.53 -7.02 2.37
C ASN A 74 5.13 -7.28 2.95
N PHE A 75 4.15 -6.42 2.64
CA PHE A 75 2.76 -6.60 3.06
C PHE A 75 1.89 -7.26 1.97
N SER A 76 0.89 -8.04 2.40
CA SER A 76 -0.11 -8.56 1.47
C SER A 76 -1.02 -7.45 0.99
N ARG A 77 -1.05 -7.25 -0.34
CA ARG A 77 -1.94 -6.29 -1.01
C ARG A 77 -3.43 -6.55 -0.71
N SER A 78 -3.84 -7.82 -0.62
CA SER A 78 -5.22 -8.19 -0.29
C SER A 78 -5.58 -7.74 1.12
N ARG A 79 -4.69 -7.97 2.07
CA ARG A 79 -4.90 -7.56 3.46
C ARG A 79 -5.01 -6.05 3.59
N LEU A 80 -4.19 -5.29 2.88
CA LEU A 80 -4.26 -3.83 2.89
C LEU A 80 -5.60 -3.33 2.35
N LYS A 81 -6.13 -3.96 1.29
CA LYS A 81 -7.49 -3.69 0.80
C LYS A 81 -8.56 -4.01 1.85
N ASP A 82 -8.47 -5.14 2.52
CA ASP A 82 -9.42 -5.51 3.58
C ASP A 82 -9.41 -4.49 4.73
N LEU A 83 -8.22 -3.99 5.11
CA LEU A 83 -8.06 -2.97 6.15
C LEU A 83 -8.60 -1.60 5.71
N TYR A 84 -8.38 -1.23 4.45
CA TYR A 84 -8.97 -0.03 3.86
C TYR A 84 -10.50 -0.12 3.87
N ASN A 85 -11.07 -1.22 3.39
CA ASN A 85 -12.52 -1.45 3.39
C ASN A 85 -13.11 -1.49 4.81
N ALA A 86 -12.33 -1.93 5.80
CA ALA A 86 -12.71 -1.90 7.21
C ALA A 86 -12.55 -0.51 7.87
N GLY A 87 -12.13 0.52 7.12
CA GLY A 87 -11.95 1.89 7.61
C GLY A 87 -10.76 2.07 8.55
N LYS A 88 -9.82 1.13 8.58
CA LYS A 88 -8.65 1.15 9.49
C LYS A 88 -7.45 1.92 8.96
N LEU A 89 -7.52 2.38 7.72
CA LEU A 89 -6.47 3.12 7.04
C LEU A 89 -7.08 4.42 6.48
N PRO A 90 -7.46 5.38 7.36
CA PRO A 90 -8.19 6.59 6.96
C PRO A 90 -7.37 7.51 6.06
N SER A 91 -6.05 7.38 6.10
CA SER A 91 -5.11 8.24 5.40
C SER A 91 -4.83 7.77 3.97
N ILE A 92 -5.34 6.60 3.55
CA ILE A 92 -5.26 6.11 2.18
C ILE A 92 -6.36 6.77 1.34
N ILE A 93 -5.98 7.26 0.17
CA ILE A 93 -6.91 7.87 -0.78
C ILE A 93 -7.19 6.94 -1.95
N GLU A 94 -8.41 6.99 -2.48
CA GLU A 94 -8.81 6.26 -3.68
C GLU A 94 -9.04 7.23 -4.84
N VAL A 95 -8.34 6.99 -5.94
CA VAL A 95 -8.39 7.84 -7.13
C VAL A 95 -8.47 6.96 -8.38
N GLY A 96 -9.57 7.08 -9.14
CA GLY A 96 -9.79 6.28 -10.35
C GLY A 96 -9.74 4.77 -10.11
N GLY A 97 -10.22 4.30 -8.95
CA GLY A 97 -10.21 2.89 -8.54
C GLY A 97 -8.84 2.35 -8.12
N ARG A 98 -7.86 3.23 -7.87
CA ARG A 98 -6.54 2.86 -7.34
C ARG A 98 -6.33 3.50 -5.99
N LEU A 99 -5.67 2.76 -5.10
CA LEU A 99 -5.37 3.20 -3.74
C LEU A 99 -3.95 3.79 -3.67
N PHE A 100 -3.82 4.93 -3.02
CA PHE A 100 -2.57 5.64 -2.82
C PHE A 100 -2.34 5.91 -1.33
N VAL A 101 -1.10 5.68 -0.92
CA VAL A 101 -0.62 5.82 0.45
C VAL A 101 0.25 7.07 0.49
N PRO A 102 -0.04 8.09 1.32
CA PRO A 102 0.86 9.21 1.52
C PRO A 102 2.15 8.74 2.19
N ASP A 103 3.27 9.33 1.79
CA ASP A 103 4.59 8.89 2.23
C ASP A 103 4.83 9.19 3.73
N ASP A 104 4.12 10.17 4.29
CA ASP A 104 4.17 10.55 5.71
C ASP A 104 3.56 9.53 6.70
N LEU A 105 2.67 8.63 6.25
CA LEU A 105 1.97 7.68 7.13
C LEU A 105 2.86 6.64 7.81
N LEU A 106 4.11 6.52 7.37
CA LEU A 106 5.05 5.53 7.90
C LEU A 106 5.74 5.99 9.20
N SER A 107 5.18 6.93 9.95
CA SER A 107 5.65 7.28 11.29
C SER A 107 5.32 6.18 12.32
N ARG A 108 6.00 5.03 12.21
CA ARG A 108 6.15 3.92 13.18
C ARG A 108 4.90 3.22 13.75
N GLU A 109 3.85 3.95 14.12
CA GLU A 109 2.72 3.44 14.91
C GLU A 109 1.73 2.59 14.10
N GLU A 110 1.38 3.00 12.87
CA GLU A 110 0.52 2.19 11.99
C GLU A 110 1.23 0.94 11.46
N ALA A 111 2.56 1.02 11.28
CA ALA A 111 3.40 -0.12 10.90
C ALA A 111 3.47 -1.17 12.01
N GLU A 112 3.41 -0.78 13.29
CA GLU A 112 3.30 -1.71 14.42
C GLU A 112 1.95 -2.42 14.48
N ILE A 113 0.84 -1.70 14.27
CA ILE A 113 -0.51 -2.28 14.16
C ILE A 113 -0.55 -3.37 13.05
N LEU A 114 0.17 -3.13 11.96
CA LEU A 114 0.27 -4.07 10.85
C LEU A 114 1.20 -5.26 11.16
N LYS A 115 2.36 -5.05 11.81
CA LYS A 115 3.35 -6.10 12.14
C LYS A 115 2.89 -7.08 13.22
N ILE A 116 2.19 -6.62 14.26
CA ILE A 116 1.76 -7.46 15.41
C ILE A 116 0.84 -8.62 14.96
N ARG A 117 0.10 -8.45 13.86
CA ARG A 117 -0.85 -9.48 13.36
C ARG A 117 -0.29 -10.40 12.27
N THR A 118 0.83 -10.08 11.63
CA THR A 118 1.39 -10.93 10.55
C THR A 118 2.20 -12.10 11.09
N PHE A 119 2.78 -11.98 12.28
CA PHE A 119 3.54 -13.08 12.91
C PHE A 119 2.68 -14.27 13.36
N ASN A 120 1.35 -14.10 13.44
CA ASN A 120 0.48 -15.07 14.09
C ASN A 120 -0.30 -16.01 13.15
N LYS A 121 0.03 -16.06 11.84
CA LYS A 121 -0.77 -16.79 10.83
C LYS A 121 -0.02 -17.73 9.90
N ARG A 122 1.12 -18.28 10.33
CA ARG A 122 1.50 -19.61 9.83
C ARG A 122 1.40 -20.58 10.99
N PRO A 123 0.24 -21.26 11.21
CA PRO A 123 0.35 -22.58 11.81
C PRO A 123 1.34 -23.33 10.92
N PHE A 124 2.47 -23.77 11.49
CA PHE A 124 3.34 -24.71 10.80
C PHE A 124 2.42 -25.78 10.21
N SER A 125 2.49 -25.99 8.89
CA SER A 125 1.58 -26.94 8.26
C SER A 125 1.71 -28.27 8.99
N LYS A 126 0.61 -29.01 9.18
CA LYS A 126 0.67 -30.32 9.84
C LYS A 126 1.81 -31.17 9.26
N SER A 127 2.04 -31.08 7.95
CA SER A 127 3.16 -31.71 7.25
C SER A 127 4.54 -31.31 7.79
N PHE A 128 4.76 -30.03 8.11
CA PHE A 128 6.03 -29.54 8.67
C PHE A 128 6.24 -30.02 10.11
N LEU A 129 5.18 -30.08 10.92
CA LEU A 129 5.20 -30.68 12.27
C LEU A 129 5.40 -32.20 12.21
N THR A 130 4.78 -32.89 11.25
CA THR A 130 4.98 -34.33 11.03
C THR A 130 6.40 -34.64 10.57
N ILE A 131 7.01 -33.76 9.75
CA ILE A 131 8.43 -33.87 9.38
C ILE A 131 9.30 -33.65 10.62
N LEU A 132 9.04 -32.63 11.45
CA LEU A 132 9.81 -32.41 12.68
C LEU A 132 9.68 -33.56 13.70
N LEU A 133 8.51 -34.22 13.77
CA LEU A 133 8.26 -35.35 14.68
C LEU A 133 8.76 -36.70 14.14
N ARG A 134 9.01 -36.85 12.82
CA ARG A 134 9.54 -38.08 12.21
C ARG A 134 11.07 -38.12 12.11
N TYR A 135 11.75 -36.99 12.26
CA TYR A 135 13.21 -36.94 12.13
C TYR A 135 13.87 -37.04 13.51
N PRO A 136 14.82 -37.96 13.72
CA PRO A 136 15.58 -38.01 14.96
C PRO A 136 16.40 -36.71 15.12
N PRO A 137 16.54 -36.17 16.35
CA PRO A 137 17.08 -34.84 16.63
C PRO A 137 18.55 -34.62 16.21
N GLN A 138 19.23 -35.65 15.74
CA GLN A 138 20.67 -35.66 15.47
C GLN A 138 21.06 -35.03 14.12
N LYS A 139 20.11 -34.65 13.26
CA LYS A 139 20.38 -34.03 11.93
C LYS A 139 19.75 -32.65 11.73
N LEU A 140 19.41 -31.93 12.80
CA LEU A 140 18.92 -30.56 12.69
C LEU A 140 20.11 -29.56 12.75
N PRO A 141 20.16 -28.56 11.85
CA PRO A 141 21.07 -27.42 11.97
C PRO A 141 20.93 -26.79 13.36
N LYS A 142 22.06 -26.38 13.98
CA LYS A 142 22.09 -25.89 15.37
C LYS A 142 21.08 -24.76 15.62
N ASP A 143 20.89 -23.86 14.66
CA ASP A 143 19.97 -22.71 14.76
C ASP A 143 18.49 -23.10 14.88
N ILE A 144 18.10 -24.25 14.32
CA ILE A 144 16.72 -24.75 14.37
C ILE A 144 16.46 -25.52 15.68
N SER A 145 17.49 -26.15 16.24
CA SER A 145 17.42 -26.93 17.48
C SER A 145 16.99 -26.08 18.69
N GLU A 146 17.53 -24.87 18.83
CA GLU A 146 17.19 -23.98 19.94
C GLU A 146 15.75 -23.48 19.86
N THR A 147 15.32 -23.12 18.64
CA THR A 147 13.94 -22.66 18.37
C THR A 147 12.92 -23.77 18.65
N VAL A 148 13.23 -25.01 18.27
CA VAL A 148 12.37 -26.18 18.53
C VAL A 148 12.32 -26.53 20.01
N LYS A 149 13.47 -26.47 20.72
CA LYS A 149 13.51 -26.68 22.18
C LYS A 149 12.69 -25.63 22.94
N TYR A 150 12.76 -24.37 22.53
CA TYR A 150 11.96 -23.29 23.12
C TYR A 150 10.45 -23.51 22.93
N LEU A 151 10.04 -23.99 21.76
CA LEU A 151 8.62 -24.26 21.46
C LEU A 151 8.10 -25.50 22.18
N LEU A 152 8.91 -26.55 22.31
CA LEU A 152 8.55 -27.77 23.04
C LEU A 152 8.49 -27.56 24.56
N GLY A 153 9.35 -26.70 25.13
CA GLY A 153 9.31 -26.36 26.55
C GLY A 153 8.11 -25.52 26.99
N LYS A 154 7.30 -25.00 26.04
CA LYS A 154 6.07 -24.25 26.31
C LYS A 154 4.78 -25.04 26.07
N LEU A 155 4.89 -26.30 25.64
CA LEU A 155 3.75 -27.19 25.56
C LEU A 155 3.64 -27.91 26.90
N ASP A 156 2.68 -27.48 27.73
CA ASP A 156 2.34 -28.19 28.96
C ASP A 156 2.00 -29.65 28.61
N PRO A 157 2.49 -30.64 29.38
CA PRO A 157 2.13 -32.03 29.17
C PRO A 157 0.61 -32.14 29.35
N VAL A 158 -0.07 -32.55 28.28
CA VAL A 158 -1.47 -32.95 28.35
C VAL A 158 -1.50 -34.27 29.12
N GLU A 159 -1.90 -34.22 30.40
CA GLU A 159 -2.28 -35.39 31.21
C GLU A 159 -3.49 -36.12 30.60
#